data_AF-A0A958FP86-F1
#
_entry.id   AF-A0A958FP86-F1
#
_cell.length_a   1.000
_cell.length_b   1.000
_cell.length_c   1.000
_cell.angle_alpha   90.00
_cell.angle_beta   90.00
_cell.angle_gamma   90.00
#
_symmetry.space_group_name_H-M   'P 1'
#
loop_
_entity.id
_entity.type
_entity.pdbx_description
1 polymer ?
#
loop_
_entity_poly.entity_id
_entity_poly.type
_entity_poly.pdbx_seq_one_letter_code
_entity_poly.pdbx_strand_id
1 'polypeptide(L)'
;MKQFEKLGVFYLGKTVDQQTGKPGSDYLLYDSKDLVTHAVCVGMTGSGKTGLCIDLLEEAAIDSIPALIIDPKGDLGNLLLSFPQLRPEDFRPWIDPAEATRKGKSVD
;
A
#
# COMPACT_ATOMS: atom_id res chain seq x y z
N MET A 1 20.37 -1.26 -15.25
CA MET A 1 18.96 -1.01 -14.88
C MET A 1 18.70 0.48 -14.97
N LYS A 2 17.57 0.92 -15.54
CA LYS A 2 17.18 2.34 -15.47
C LYS A 2 16.89 2.65 -14.00
N GLN A 3 17.49 3.70 -13.44
CA GLN A 3 17.24 4.13 -12.07
C GLN A 3 15.86 4.79 -12.00
N PHE A 4 14.94 4.19 -11.24
CA PHE A 4 13.56 4.67 -11.11
C PHE A 4 13.33 5.44 -9.81
N GLU A 5 14.03 5.07 -8.73
CA GLU A 5 14.03 5.82 -7.47
C GLU A 5 14.75 7.17 -7.65
N LYS A 6 13.99 8.24 -7.50
CA LYS A 6 14.47 9.63 -7.56
C LYS A 6 13.63 10.46 -6.59
N LEU A 7 14.27 11.35 -5.85
CA LEU A 7 13.58 12.23 -4.91
C LEU A 7 12.49 13.06 -5.62
N GLY A 8 11.28 13.06 -5.06
CA GLY A 8 10.18 13.89 -5.53
C GLY A 8 9.38 13.30 -6.70
N VAL A 9 9.65 12.06 -7.11
CA VAL A 9 8.77 11.31 -8.02
C VAL A 9 8.39 9.98 -7.39
N PHE A 10 7.13 9.60 -7.55
CA PHE A 10 6.59 8.32 -7.07
C PHE A 10 6.52 7.32 -8.22
N TYR A 11 7.04 6.13 -8.00
CA TYR A 11 6.92 5.01 -8.93
C TYR A 11 5.53 4.36 -8.82
N LEU A 12 4.73 4.42 -9.89
CA LEU A 12 3.37 3.84 -9.93
C LEU A 12 3.28 2.61 -10.85
N GLY A 13 4.39 1.89 -11.03
CA GLY A 13 4.43 0.70 -11.89
C GLY A 13 4.98 0.99 -13.29
N LYS A 14 4.54 0.20 -14.27
CA LYS A 14 4.96 0.32 -15.67
C LYS A 14 3.81 0.80 -16.54
N THR A 15 4.14 1.50 -17.61
CA THR A 15 3.16 1.82 -18.65
C THR A 15 2.61 0.53 -19.25
N VAL A 16 1.38 0.58 -19.76
CA VAL A 16 0.73 -0.56 -20.40
C VAL A 16 0.52 -0.22 -21.88
N ASP A 17 0.88 -1.16 -22.75
CA ASP A 17 0.58 -1.04 -24.18
C ASP A 17 -0.95 -1.14 -24.38
N GLN A 18 -1.55 -0.09 -24.91
CA GLN A 18 -3.01 0.02 -25.02
C GLN A 18 -3.63 -0.97 -26.00
N GLN A 19 -2.86 -1.48 -26.97
CA GLN A 19 -3.37 -2.41 -27.99
C GLN A 19 -3.36 -3.86 -27.48
N THR A 20 -2.33 -4.22 -26.73
CA THR A 20 -2.06 -5.60 -26.29
C THR A 20 -2.39 -5.85 -24.82
N GLY A 21 -2.56 -4.79 -24.02
CA GLY A 21 -2.78 -4.87 -22.58
C GLY A 21 -1.55 -5.37 -21.80
N LYS A 22 -0.40 -5.50 -22.46
CA LYS A 22 0.83 -6.02 -21.83
C LYS A 22 1.62 -4.89 -21.17
N PRO A 23 2.31 -5.15 -20.05
CA PRO A 23 3.23 -4.18 -19.47
C PRO A 23 4.32 -3.80 -20.48
N GLY A 24 4.51 -2.50 -20.66
CA GLY A 24 5.63 -1.92 -21.40
C GLY A 24 6.94 -2.00 -20.61
N SER A 25 7.99 -1.42 -21.19
CA SER A 25 9.33 -1.37 -20.57
C SER A 25 9.58 -0.10 -19.76
N ASP A 26 8.74 0.92 -19.92
CA ASP A 26 8.91 2.22 -19.27
C ASP A 26 8.17 2.30 -17.93
N TYR A 27 8.82 2.96 -16.98
CA TYR A 27 8.29 3.19 -15.63
C TYR A 27 7.34 4.39 -15.64
N LEU A 28 6.25 4.30 -14.86
CA LEU A 28 5.34 5.40 -14.62
C LEU A 28 5.87 6.27 -13.47
N LEU A 29 6.67 7.25 -13.88
CA LEU A 29 7.24 8.40 -13.16
C LEU A 29 6.22 9.46 -12.71
N TYR A 30 5.53 9.36 -11.57
CA TYR A 30 4.56 10.40 -11.16
C TYR A 30 5.22 11.54 -10.36
N ASP A 31 4.96 12.81 -10.69
CA ASP A 31 5.50 13.94 -9.94
C ASP A 31 4.73 14.10 -8.62
N SER A 32 5.41 13.90 -7.49
CA SER A 32 4.80 14.00 -6.15
C SER A 32 4.21 15.38 -5.86
N LYS A 33 4.69 16.44 -6.54
CA LYS A 33 4.16 17.80 -6.37
C LYS A 33 2.72 17.92 -6.83
N ASP A 34 2.26 17.08 -7.77
CA ASP A 34 0.87 17.12 -8.20
C ASP A 34 -0.08 16.75 -7.05
N LEU A 35 0.37 15.91 -6.09
CA LEU A 35 -0.43 15.51 -4.93
C LEU A 35 -0.70 16.65 -3.94
N VAL A 36 0.04 17.77 -4.01
CA VAL A 36 -0.24 18.95 -3.17
C VAL A 36 -1.51 19.70 -3.60
N THR A 37 -2.07 19.34 -4.76
CA THR A 37 -3.32 19.91 -5.28
C THR A 37 -4.55 19.03 -5.05
N HIS A 38 -4.41 17.99 -4.21
CA HIS A 38 -5.39 16.93 -3.95
C HIS A 38 -5.51 15.92 -5.10
N ALA A 39 -5.81 14.67 -4.74
CA ALA A 39 -6.04 13.60 -5.69
C ALA A 39 -7.30 12.82 -5.29
N VAL A 40 -7.94 12.19 -6.28
CA VAL A 40 -9.09 11.30 -6.06
C VAL A 40 -8.88 9.99 -6.81
N CYS A 41 -8.99 8.86 -6.11
CA CYS A 41 -8.90 7.53 -6.70
C CYS A 41 -10.32 6.94 -6.83
N VAL A 42 -10.77 6.69 -8.06
CA VAL A 42 -12.13 6.20 -8.36
C VAL A 42 -12.06 4.82 -9.05
N GLY A 43 -13.01 3.94 -8.73
CA GLY A 43 -13.07 2.59 -9.28
C GLY A 43 -13.93 1.65 -8.46
N MET A 44 -14.34 0.51 -9.03
CA MET A 44 -15.16 -0.50 -8.35
C MET A 44 -14.34 -1.34 -7.35
N THR A 45 -14.99 -2.08 -6.46
CA THR A 45 -14.30 -3.05 -5.59
C THR A 45 -13.49 -4.04 -6.44
N GLY A 46 -12.27 -4.35 -6.02
CA GLY A 46 -11.35 -5.21 -6.77
C GLY A 46 -10.57 -4.52 -7.90
N SER A 47 -10.82 -3.23 -8.19
CA SER A 47 -10.10 -2.50 -9.25
C SER A 47 -8.69 -2.02 -8.86
N GLY A 48 -8.19 -2.39 -7.68
CA GLY A 48 -6.85 -2.00 -7.21
C GLY A 48 -6.74 -0.63 -6.52
N LYS A 49 -7.84 0.08 -6.21
CA LYS A 49 -7.78 1.39 -5.51
C LYS A 49 -6.94 1.36 -4.23
N THR A 50 -7.19 0.39 -3.35
CA THR A 50 -6.44 0.25 -2.09
C THR A 50 -4.97 -0.02 -2.37
N GLY A 51 -4.67 -0.87 -3.36
CA GLY A 51 -3.29 -1.12 -3.79
C GLY A 51 -2.58 0.15 -4.26
N LEU A 52 -3.23 0.94 -5.12
CA LEU A 52 -2.68 2.23 -5.56
C LEU A 52 -2.41 3.18 -4.38
N CYS A 53 -3.32 3.25 -3.40
CA CYS A 53 -3.08 4.06 -2.20
C CYS A 53 -1.91 3.54 -1.36
N ILE A 54 -1.73 2.22 -1.28
CA ILE A 54 -0.59 1.60 -0.59
C ILE A 54 0.70 1.97 -1.31
N ASP A 55 0.76 1.80 -2.64
CA ASP A 55 1.93 2.17 -3.44
C ASP A 55 2.31 3.65 -3.21
N LEU A 56 1.32 4.56 -3.22
CA LEU A 56 1.55 5.98 -2.92
C LEU A 56 2.12 6.22 -1.51
N LEU A 57 1.65 5.47 -0.51
CA LEU A 57 2.13 5.58 0.87
C LEU A 57 3.54 4.99 1.03
N GLU A 58 3.86 3.92 0.33
CA GLU A 58 5.19 3.31 0.31
C GLU A 58 6.22 4.26 -0.32
N GLU A 59 5.90 4.86 -1.48
CA GLU A 59 6.76 5.85 -2.13
C GLU A 59 6.96 7.10 -1.25
N ALA A 60 5.89 7.58 -0.60
CA ALA A 60 5.99 8.66 0.38
C ALA A 60 6.91 8.29 1.56
N ALA A 61 6.81 7.05 2.07
CA ALA A 61 7.65 6.58 3.17
C ALA A 61 9.13 6.46 2.77
N ILE A 62 9.43 5.99 1.54
CA ILE A 62 10.79 5.95 0.99
C ILE A 62 11.40 7.35 0.95
N ASP A 63 10.62 8.34 0.51
CA ASP A 63 11.03 9.76 0.48
C ASP A 63 10.97 10.46 1.86
N SER A 64 10.70 9.71 2.94
CA SER A 64 10.58 10.23 4.32
C SER A 64 9.50 11.31 4.48
N ILE A 65 8.44 11.25 3.68
CA ILE A 65 7.29 12.14 3.75
C ILE A 65 6.33 11.59 4.81
N PRO A 66 5.98 12.37 5.85
CA PRO A 66 5.03 11.92 6.87
C PRO A 66 3.61 11.84 6.29
N ALA A 67 2.91 10.76 6.60
CA ALA A 67 1.52 10.53 6.17
C ALA A 67 0.58 10.36 7.37
N LEU A 68 -0.60 11.00 7.30
CA LEU A 68 -1.73 10.72 8.19
C LEU A 68 -2.81 10.01 7.38
N ILE A 69 -3.20 8.82 7.81
CA ILE A 69 -4.12 7.95 7.09
C ILE A 69 -5.39 7.80 7.92
N ILE A 70 -6.54 8.12 7.32
CA ILE A 70 -7.86 7.87 7.90
C ILE A 70 -8.46 6.69 7.14
N ASP A 71 -8.41 5.52 7.77
CA ASP A 71 -8.90 4.28 7.18
C ASP A 71 -10.14 3.77 7.93
N PRO A 72 -11.36 4.10 7.47
CA PRO A 72 -12.58 3.61 8.10
C PRO A 72 -12.83 2.11 7.88
N LYS A 73 -12.13 1.49 6.91
CA LYS A 73 -12.28 0.07 6.59
C LYS A 73 -11.32 -0.80 7.39
N GLY A 74 -10.22 -0.21 7.86
CA GLY A 74 -9.21 -0.85 8.69
C GLY A 74 -8.32 -1.84 7.94
N ASP A 75 -8.34 -1.84 6.60
CA ASP A 75 -7.55 -2.76 5.79
C ASP A 75 -6.12 -2.27 5.54
N LEU A 76 -5.86 -0.96 5.57
CA LEU A 76 -4.51 -0.40 5.44
C LEU A 76 -3.63 -0.66 6.67
N GLY A 77 -4.23 -0.76 7.86
CA GLY A 77 -3.51 -1.13 9.08
C GLY A 77 -2.84 -2.51 8.98
N ASN A 78 -3.36 -3.39 8.12
CA ASN A 78 -2.80 -4.72 7.91
C ASN A 78 -1.39 -4.70 7.28
N LEU A 79 -0.95 -3.58 6.70
CA LEU A 79 0.43 -3.43 6.23
C LEU A 79 1.45 -3.65 7.37
N LEU A 80 1.06 -3.32 8.61
CA LEU A 80 1.91 -3.51 9.79
C LEU A 80 2.04 -4.99 10.19
N LEU A 81 1.24 -5.87 9.59
CA LEU A 81 1.27 -7.32 9.84
C LEU A 81 2.20 -8.07 8.87
N SER A 82 2.89 -7.37 7.97
CA SER A 82 3.86 -7.93 7.03
C SER A 82 5.22 -8.23 7.69
N PHE A 83 5.22 -9.09 8.71
CA PHE A 83 6.46 -9.45 9.42
C PHE A 83 7.40 -10.25 8.52
N PRO A 84 8.74 -10.06 8.62
CA PRO A 84 9.65 -10.74 7.71
C PRO A 84 9.66 -12.27 7.85
N GLN A 85 9.37 -12.79 9.05
CA GLN A 85 9.34 -14.22 9.32
C GLN A 85 7.92 -14.80 9.39
N LEU A 86 6.88 -13.95 9.45
CA LEU A 86 5.46 -14.34 9.56
C LEU A 86 5.20 -15.39 10.64
N ARG A 87 5.87 -15.31 11.79
CA ARG A 87 5.71 -16.32 12.84
C ARG A 87 4.46 -16.01 13.66
N PRO A 88 3.75 -17.01 14.20
CA PRO A 88 2.57 -16.77 15.03
C PRO A 88 2.78 -15.76 16.17
N GLU A 89 3.95 -15.79 16.81
CA GLU A 89 4.32 -14.85 17.87
C GLU A 89 4.42 -13.39 17.41
N ASP A 90 4.71 -13.14 16.14
CA ASP A 90 4.78 -11.78 15.58
C ASP A 90 3.37 -11.16 15.49
N PHE A 91 2.34 -11.99 15.27
CA PHE A 91 0.94 -11.56 15.21
C PHE A 91 0.28 -11.42 16.58
N ARG A 92 0.77 -12.15 17.59
CA ARG A 92 0.16 -12.20 18.93
C ARG A 92 -0.16 -10.82 19.54
N PRO A 93 0.71 -9.80 19.47
CA PRO A 93 0.42 -8.47 20.01
C PRO A 93 -0.75 -7.75 19.33
N TRP A 94 -1.13 -8.17 18.12
CA TRP A 94 -2.16 -7.56 17.29
C TRP A 94 -3.52 -8.27 17.42
N ILE A 95 -3.60 -9.37 18.17
CA ILE A 95 -4.82 -10.11 18.42
C ILE A 95 -5.54 -9.51 19.63
N ASP A 96 -6.83 -9.18 19.48
CA ASP A 96 -7.69 -8.82 20.62
C ASP A 96 -8.01 -10.08 21.46
N PRO A 97 -7.54 -10.17 22.73
CA PRO A 97 -7.82 -11.33 23.58
C PRO A 97 -9.31 -11.53 23.87
N ALA A 98 -10.10 -10.45 23.93
CA ALA A 98 -11.54 -10.53 24.18
C ALA A 98 -12.28 -11.07 22.96
N GLU A 99 -11.84 -10.74 21.74
CA GLU A 99 -12.38 -11.34 20.52
C GLU A 99 -12.02 -12.83 20.40
N ALA A 100 -10.76 -13.20 20.69
CA ALA A 100 -10.32 -14.59 20.69
C ALA A 100 -11.18 -15.44 21.66
N THR A 101 -11.37 -14.93 22.89
CA THR A 101 -12.19 -15.59 23.93
C THR A 101 -13.64 -15.77 23.47
N ARG A 102 -14.28 -14.73 22.90
CA ARG A 102 -15.66 -14.80 22.37
C ARG A 102 -15.82 -15.85 21.27
N LYS A 103 -14.77 -16.10 20.50
CA LYS A 103 -14.72 -17.12 19.44
C LYS A 103 -14.29 -18.50 19.95
N GLY A 104 -14.09 -18.67 21.25
CA GLY A 104 -13.64 -19.94 21.86
C GLY A 104 -12.22 -20.33 21.45
N LYS A 105 -11.37 -19.34 21.12
CA LYS A 105 -9.99 -19.55 20.68
C LYS A 105 -9.00 -18.99 21.69
N SER A 106 -7.82 -19.59 21.74
CA SER A 106 -6.64 -19.01 22.41
C SER A 106 -5.99 -17.96 21.50
N VAL A 107 -5.19 -17.08 22.09
CA VAL A 107 -4.24 -16.21 21.37
C VAL A 107 -2.90 -16.91 21.07
N ASP A 108 -2.79 -18.17 21.51
CA ASP A 108 -1.71 -19.13 21.27
C ASP A 108 -2.10 -20.18 20.23
#